data_AF-A0A1F4ZU38-F1
#
_entry.id   AF-A0A1F4ZU38-F1
#
_cell.length_a   1.000
_cell.length_b   1.000
_cell.length_c   1.000
_cell.angle_alpha   90.00
_cell.angle_beta   90.00
_cell.angle_gamma   90.00
#
_symmetry.space_group_name_H-M   'P 1'
#
loop_
_entity.id
_entity.type
_entity.pdbx_description
1 polymer ?
#
loop_
_entity_poly.entity_id
_entity_poly.type
_entity_poly.pdbx_seq_one_letter_code
_entity_poly.pdbx_strand_id
1 'polypeptide(L)'
;MRSRLLKGMGIVEVMIGASVAAVGLVAVIQLATRAMSNSGLSARASVAAKYADEGMAWLKDWEQANGWQDIADRACVTAPCPIPSTRAYCFNDLGFTLSSCPVGDVIDGSVEFMRTMTLSTLAVGTDTVIRGRVFVTWIEGNKPYTIRRYYEFIRN
;
A
#
# COMPACT_ATOMS: atom_id res chain seq x y z
N MET A 1 -42.26 -57.11 4.75
CA MET A 1 -41.68 -55.75 4.69
C MET A 1 -41.29 -55.33 6.10
N ARG A 2 -39.99 -55.21 6.38
CA ARG A 2 -39.48 -54.86 7.72
C ARG A 2 -39.51 -53.33 7.86
N SER A 3 -40.41 -52.80 8.67
CA SER A 3 -40.48 -51.37 8.97
C SER A 3 -39.24 -50.94 9.75
N ARG A 4 -38.31 -50.24 9.10
CA ARG A 4 -37.25 -49.46 9.78
C ARG A 4 -37.88 -48.15 10.28
N LEU A 5 -38.81 -48.26 11.23
CA LEU A 5 -39.33 -47.10 11.95
C LEU A 5 -38.33 -46.73 13.04
N LEU A 6 -37.67 -45.59 12.82
CA LEU A 6 -37.35 -44.59 13.84
C LEU A 6 -36.72 -45.14 15.14
N LYS A 7 -35.41 -45.43 15.11
CA LYS A 7 -34.62 -45.36 16.34
C LYS A 7 -34.59 -43.89 16.76
N GLY A 8 -35.29 -43.55 17.83
CA GLY A 8 -35.21 -42.23 18.45
C GLY A 8 -33.75 -41.89 18.74
N MET A 9 -33.33 -40.70 18.32
CA MET A 9 -31.99 -40.18 18.52
C MET A 9 -31.70 -40.11 20.02
N GLY A 10 -30.65 -40.79 20.49
CA GLY A 10 -30.31 -40.83 21.91
C GLY A 10 -29.86 -39.46 22.41
N ILE A 11 -30.13 -39.10 23.67
CA ILE A 11 -29.73 -37.80 24.26
C ILE A 11 -28.23 -37.51 24.07
N VAL A 12 -27.38 -38.53 24.21
CA VAL A 12 -25.93 -38.42 23.97
C VAL A 12 -25.61 -38.08 22.52
N GLU A 13 -26.33 -38.68 21.57
CA GLU A 13 -26.16 -38.44 20.13
C GLU A 13 -26.59 -37.02 19.75
N VAL A 14 -27.67 -36.50 20.37
CA VAL A 14 -28.08 -35.09 20.22
C VAL A 14 -27.03 -34.14 20.76
N MET A 15 -26.46 -34.42 21.93
CA MET A 15 -25.43 -33.57 22.54
C MET A 15 -24.13 -33.55 21.72
N ILE A 16 -23.71 -34.70 21.18
CA ILE A 16 -22.55 -34.80 20.29
C ILE A 16 -22.85 -34.04 18.98
N GLY A 17 -24.02 -34.25 18.38
CA GLY A 17 -24.44 -33.55 17.17
C GLY A 17 -24.48 -32.03 17.34
N ALA A 18 -25.04 -31.56 18.46
CA ALA A 18 -25.07 -30.13 18.80
C ALA A 18 -23.67 -29.55 19.01
N SER A 19 -22.77 -30.30 19.65
CA SER A 19 -21.38 -29.88 19.88
C SER A 19 -20.61 -29.76 18.56
N VAL A 20 -20.76 -30.74 17.66
CA VAL A 20 -20.13 -30.72 16.33
C VAL A 20 -20.69 -29.58 15.49
N ALA A 21 -22.01 -29.35 15.53
CA ALA A 21 -22.65 -28.24 14.83
C ALA A 21 -22.15 -26.87 15.34
N ALA A 22 -21.98 -26.71 16.65
CA ALA A 22 -21.47 -25.48 17.26
C ALA A 22 -20.02 -25.19 16.82
N VAL A 23 -19.14 -26.20 16.82
CA VAL A 23 -17.75 -26.04 16.33
C VAL A 23 -17.73 -25.69 14.85
N GLY A 24 -18.58 -26.33 14.04
CA GLY A 24 -18.73 -26.01 12.62
C GLY A 24 -19.15 -24.54 12.38
N LEU A 25 -20.11 -24.04 13.14
CA LEU A 25 -20.56 -22.65 13.08
C LEU A 25 -19.44 -21.66 13.41
N VAL A 26 -18.67 -21.91 14.47
CA VAL A 26 -17.54 -21.06 14.84
C VAL A 26 -16.49 -21.03 13.73
N ALA A 27 -16.18 -22.17 13.12
CA ALA A 27 -15.23 -22.23 12.00
C ALA A 27 -15.72 -21.39 10.80
N VAL A 28 -17.00 -21.50 10.42
CA VAL A 28 -17.57 -20.72 9.32
C VAL A 28 -17.50 -19.21 9.60
N ILE A 29 -17.84 -18.78 10.82
CA ILE A 29 -17.77 -17.36 11.20
C ILE A 29 -16.33 -16.84 11.12
N GLN A 30 -15.35 -17.64 11.57
CA GLN A 30 -13.94 -17.28 11.49
C GLN A 30 -13.48 -17.15 10.03
N LEU A 31 -13.89 -18.07 9.15
CA LEU A 31 -13.59 -17.98 7.72
C LEU A 31 -14.23 -16.74 7.08
N ALA A 32 -15.51 -16.48 7.37
CA ALA A 32 -16.23 -15.33 6.83
C ALA A 32 -15.58 -14.01 7.27
N THR A 33 -15.21 -13.90 8.55
CA THR A 33 -14.53 -12.71 9.09
C THR A 33 -13.18 -12.48 8.42
N ARG A 34 -12.39 -13.55 8.22
CA ARG A 34 -11.11 -13.48 7.52
C ARG A 34 -11.29 -13.10 6.05
N ALA A 35 -12.30 -13.63 5.38
CA ALA A 35 -12.60 -13.31 3.99
C ALA A 35 -12.97 -11.82 3.84
N MET A 36 -13.84 -11.29 4.70
CA MET A 36 -14.24 -9.89 4.69
C MET A 36 -13.06 -8.95 4.96
N SER A 37 -12.21 -9.28 5.94
CA SER A 37 -10.99 -8.51 6.23
C SER A 37 -10.03 -8.49 5.04
N ASN A 38 -9.82 -9.63 4.39
CA ASN A 38 -8.98 -9.72 3.20
C ASN A 38 -9.56 -8.93 2.01
N SER A 39 -10.87 -8.97 1.81
CA SER A 39 -11.54 -8.18 0.77
C SER A 39 -11.38 -6.67 1.01
N GLY A 40 -11.54 -6.21 2.25
CA GLY A 40 -11.33 -4.80 2.61
C GLY A 40 -9.90 -4.35 2.37
N LEU A 41 -8.92 -5.14 2.82
CA LEU A 41 -7.50 -4.87 2.59
C LEU A 41 -7.16 -4.82 1.09
N SER A 42 -7.72 -5.74 0.30
CA SER A 42 -7.47 -5.81 -1.14
C SER A 42 -8.04 -4.59 -1.88
N ALA A 43 -9.23 -4.14 -1.49
CA ALA A 43 -9.84 -2.94 -2.04
C ALA A 43 -8.98 -1.69 -1.76
N ARG A 44 -8.54 -1.50 -0.50
CA ARG A 44 -7.64 -0.39 -0.14
C ARG A 44 -6.29 -0.48 -0.83
N ALA A 45 -5.72 -1.68 -0.95
CA ALA A 45 -4.46 -1.89 -1.67
C ALA A 45 -4.58 -1.51 -3.14
N SER A 46 -5.73 -1.77 -3.79
CA SER A 46 -5.99 -1.35 -5.17
C SER A 46 -6.05 0.18 -5.30
N VAL A 47 -6.73 0.87 -4.38
CA VAL A 47 -6.79 2.33 -4.35
C VAL A 47 -5.41 2.94 -4.07
N ALA A 48 -4.66 2.40 -3.09
CA ALA A 48 -3.30 2.82 -2.79
C ALA A 48 -2.35 2.61 -3.98
N ALA A 49 -2.51 1.51 -4.73
CA ALA A 49 -1.75 1.27 -5.95
C ALA A 49 -2.05 2.33 -7.01
N LYS A 50 -3.32 2.66 -7.22
CA LYS A 50 -3.72 3.73 -8.15
C LYS A 50 -3.04 5.06 -7.79
N TYR A 51 -3.07 5.48 -6.53
CA TYR A 51 -2.40 6.72 -6.09
C TYR A 51 -0.88 6.69 -6.25
N ALA A 52 -0.26 5.52 -6.09
CA ALA A 52 1.16 5.34 -6.31
C ALA A 52 1.51 5.41 -7.81
N ASP A 53 0.66 4.84 -8.66
CA ASP A 53 0.81 4.87 -10.12
C ASP A 53 0.59 6.29 -10.67
N GLU A 54 -0.38 7.04 -10.14
CA GLU A 54 -0.55 8.48 -10.41
C GLU A 54 0.72 9.29 -10.06
N GLY A 55 1.34 8.97 -8.91
CA GLY A 55 2.58 9.62 -8.52
C GLY A 55 3.76 9.30 -9.44
N MET A 56 3.84 8.06 -9.94
CA MET A 56 4.85 7.70 -10.95
C MET A 56 4.61 8.41 -12.28
N ALA A 57 3.36 8.48 -12.73
CA ALA A 57 3.01 9.16 -13.97
C ALA A 57 3.41 10.63 -13.91
N TRP A 58 3.11 11.31 -12.79
CA TRP A 58 3.53 12.68 -12.58
C TRP A 58 5.06 12.84 -12.62
N LEU A 59 5.83 11.92 -12.02
CA LEU A 59 7.29 11.99 -12.04
C LEU A 59 7.85 11.89 -13.45
N LYS A 60 7.26 11.02 -14.26
CA LYS A 60 7.60 10.89 -15.68
C LYS A 60 7.26 12.17 -16.44
N ASP A 61 6.07 12.72 -16.24
CA ASP A 61 5.63 13.96 -16.91
C ASP A 61 6.51 15.15 -16.49
N TRP A 62 6.93 15.19 -15.22
CA TRP A 62 7.85 16.22 -14.72
C TRP A 62 9.24 16.13 -15.37
N GLU A 63 9.80 14.92 -15.51
CA GLU A 63 11.07 14.72 -16.22
C GLU A 63 10.95 15.18 -17.67
N GLN A 64 9.84 14.86 -18.34
CA GLN A 64 9.62 15.27 -19.73
C GLN A 64 9.50 16.80 -19.87
N ALA A 65 8.90 17.47 -18.90
CA ALA A 65 8.70 18.91 -18.93
C ALA A 65 9.94 19.72 -18.51
N ASN A 66 10.69 19.26 -17.50
CA ASN A 66 11.78 20.03 -16.87
C ASN A 66 13.18 19.47 -17.16
N GLY A 67 13.25 18.25 -17.69
CA GLY A 67 14.49 17.55 -18.00
C GLY A 67 15.13 16.85 -16.80
N TRP A 68 16.13 16.02 -17.11
CA TRP A 68 16.83 15.19 -16.13
C TRP A 68 17.61 16.01 -15.08
N GLN A 69 18.16 17.18 -15.48
CA GLN A 69 19.00 18.00 -14.60
C GLN A 69 18.23 18.52 -13.36
N ASP A 70 16.95 18.91 -13.52
CA ASP A 70 16.13 19.36 -12.38
C ASP A 70 15.96 18.23 -11.34
N ILE A 71 15.74 16.99 -11.80
CA ILE A 71 15.68 15.82 -10.92
C ILE A 71 17.04 15.53 -10.27
N ALA A 72 18.14 15.70 -11.00
CA ALA A 72 19.51 15.53 -10.48
C ALA A 72 19.83 16.53 -9.36
N ASP A 73 19.42 17.78 -9.52
CA ASP A 73 19.60 18.84 -8.53
C ASP A 73 18.76 18.54 -7.27
N ARG A 74 17.52 18.08 -7.44
CA ARG A 74 16.62 17.64 -6.35
C ARG A 74 17.07 16.35 -5.66
N ALA A 75 17.77 15.48 -6.37
CA ALA A 75 18.38 14.28 -5.84
C ALA A 75 19.77 14.53 -5.22
N CYS A 76 20.26 15.77 -5.23
CA CYS A 76 21.60 16.16 -4.77
C CYS A 76 22.72 15.34 -5.42
N VAL A 77 22.63 15.06 -6.74
CA VAL A 77 23.67 14.33 -7.48
C VAL A 77 24.98 15.13 -7.54
N THR A 78 24.88 16.44 -7.75
CA THR A 78 26.01 17.36 -7.85
C THR A 78 26.22 18.10 -6.53
N ALA A 79 27.48 18.20 -6.09
CA ALA A 79 27.85 19.00 -4.93
C ALA A 79 28.34 20.40 -5.37
N PRO A 80 28.01 21.48 -4.64
CA PRO A 80 27.13 21.52 -3.47
C PRO A 80 25.66 21.34 -3.82
N CYS A 81 24.89 20.63 -2.99
CA CYS A 81 23.46 20.43 -3.27
C CYS A 81 22.73 21.79 -3.20
N PRO A 82 22.06 22.21 -4.28
CA PRO A 82 21.41 23.52 -4.33
C PRO A 82 20.14 23.59 -3.45
N ILE A 83 19.63 22.43 -2.99
CA ILE A 83 18.39 22.28 -2.23
C ILE A 83 18.71 21.55 -0.91
N PRO A 84 18.09 21.88 0.23
CA PRO A 84 18.27 21.10 1.46
C PRO A 84 17.94 19.62 1.20
N SER A 85 18.83 18.72 1.61
CA SER A 85 18.78 17.28 1.32
C SER A 85 17.68 16.56 2.14
N THR A 86 16.44 17.01 2.00
CA THR A 86 15.30 16.30 2.58
C THR A 86 15.07 15.05 1.74
N ARG A 87 15.41 13.88 2.32
CA ARG A 87 15.34 12.57 1.63
C ARG A 87 13.91 12.13 1.32
N ALA A 88 12.90 12.86 1.80
CA ALA A 88 11.49 12.60 1.57
C ALA A 88 10.74 13.91 1.24
N TYR A 89 9.87 13.83 0.24
CA TYR A 89 8.96 14.86 -0.22
C TYR A 89 7.54 14.44 0.14
N CYS A 90 6.75 15.38 0.65
CA CYS A 90 5.33 15.16 0.87
C CYS A 90 4.64 15.37 -0.46
N PHE A 91 3.98 14.31 -0.92
CA PHE A 91 3.62 14.18 -2.31
C PHE A 91 2.10 14.13 -2.47
N ASN A 92 1.37 14.74 -1.53
CA ASN A 92 -0.10 14.68 -1.49
C ASN A 92 -0.74 15.41 -2.67
N ASP A 93 -0.17 16.53 -3.10
CA ASP A 93 -0.70 17.34 -4.22
C ASP A 93 0.04 17.12 -5.54
N LEU A 94 0.84 16.05 -5.67
CA LEU A 94 1.71 15.80 -6.83
C LEU A 94 2.64 17.00 -7.11
N GLY A 95 3.57 17.23 -6.19
CA GLY A 95 4.53 18.32 -6.29
C GLY A 95 5.76 18.07 -5.43
N PHE A 96 6.87 18.71 -5.77
CA PHE A 96 8.07 18.68 -4.94
C PHE A 96 7.95 19.66 -3.76
N THR A 97 7.07 19.32 -2.81
CA THR A 97 6.91 20.11 -1.58
C THR A 97 7.84 19.54 -0.50
N LEU A 98 8.87 20.31 -0.15
CA LEU A 98 9.80 19.98 0.92
C LEU A 98 9.11 20.23 2.27
N SER A 99 8.76 19.17 2.97
CA SER A 99 8.15 19.23 4.30
C SER A 99 8.42 17.95 5.09
N SER A 100 8.35 18.02 6.41
CA SER A 100 8.31 16.84 7.28
C SER A 100 6.90 16.27 7.22
N CYS A 101 6.62 15.27 6.39
CA CYS A 101 5.26 14.74 6.16
C CYS A 101 4.63 14.27 7.46
N PRO A 102 3.81 15.11 8.12
CA PRO A 102 3.31 14.79 9.43
C PRO A 102 2.21 13.76 9.30
N VAL A 103 1.98 13.00 10.37
CA VAL A 103 0.84 12.09 10.43
C VAL A 103 -0.44 12.92 10.28
N GLY A 104 -1.25 12.59 9.27
CA GLY A 104 -2.48 13.32 8.93
C GLY A 104 -2.41 14.15 7.65
N ASP A 105 -1.22 14.28 7.06
CA ASP A 105 -1.05 14.87 5.72
C ASP A 105 -1.44 13.82 4.67
N VAL A 106 -2.74 13.76 4.38
CA VAL A 106 -3.37 12.82 3.44
C VAL A 106 -3.44 13.40 2.03
N ILE A 107 -3.56 12.52 1.04
CA ILE A 107 -3.78 12.91 -0.36
C ILE A 107 -5.07 13.72 -0.46
N ASP A 108 -5.10 14.77 -1.30
CA ASP A 108 -6.32 15.54 -1.51
C ASP A 108 -7.49 14.63 -1.98
N GLY A 109 -8.66 14.82 -1.37
CA GLY A 109 -9.82 13.94 -1.57
C GLY A 109 -9.74 12.57 -0.89
N SER A 110 -8.69 12.28 -0.11
CA SER A 110 -8.55 11.07 0.70
C SER A 110 -8.59 11.40 2.19
N VAL A 111 -9.08 10.47 3.01
CA VAL A 111 -9.08 10.59 4.48
C VAL A 111 -8.15 9.57 5.16
N GLU A 112 -7.60 8.62 4.41
CA GLU A 112 -6.84 7.48 4.97
C GLU A 112 -5.47 7.25 4.31
N PHE A 113 -5.28 7.72 3.08
CA PHE A 113 -4.05 7.50 2.31
C PHE A 113 -3.14 8.72 2.36
N MET A 114 -1.89 8.50 2.74
CA MET A 114 -0.79 9.48 2.66
C MET A 114 0.18 9.06 1.56
N ARG A 115 0.66 10.03 0.76
CA ARG A 115 1.65 9.78 -0.31
C ARG A 115 2.94 10.52 -0.04
N THR A 116 4.04 9.78 -0.04
CA THR A 116 5.39 10.34 0.10
C THR A 116 6.26 9.89 -1.05
N MET A 117 7.29 10.67 -1.36
CA MET A 117 8.24 10.35 -2.40
C MET A 117 9.67 10.52 -1.89
N THR A 118 10.57 9.62 -2.27
CA THR A 118 12.01 9.79 -2.02
C THR A 118 12.78 9.72 -3.33
N LEU A 119 13.83 10.55 -3.45
CA LEU A 119 14.82 10.45 -4.52
C LEU A 119 16.09 9.84 -3.95
N SER A 120 16.68 8.91 -4.69
CA SER A 120 17.96 8.30 -4.33
C SER A 120 18.82 8.12 -5.56
N THR A 121 20.11 8.41 -5.43
CA THR A 121 21.09 8.17 -6.47
C THR A 121 21.58 6.72 -6.41
N LEU A 122 21.69 6.09 -7.58
CA LEU A 122 22.30 4.79 -7.78
C LEU A 122 23.44 4.98 -8.79
N ALA A 123 24.65 4.61 -8.40
CA ALA A 123 25.77 4.54 -9.33
C ALA A 123 25.67 3.22 -10.11
N VAL A 124 25.56 3.29 -11.43
CA VAL A 124 25.53 2.13 -12.32
C VAL A 124 26.68 2.28 -13.31
N GLY A 125 27.85 1.71 -12.97
CA GLY A 125 29.06 1.89 -13.77
C GLY A 125 29.55 3.35 -13.72
N THR A 126 29.71 3.97 -14.90
CA THR A 126 30.03 5.40 -15.05
C THR A 126 28.80 6.31 -15.04
N ASP A 127 27.60 5.73 -15.12
CA ASP A 127 26.36 6.47 -15.22
C ASP A 127 25.72 6.69 -13.85
N THR A 128 25.06 7.83 -13.71
CA THR A 128 24.24 8.14 -12.53
C THR A 128 22.78 7.91 -12.86
N VAL A 129 22.17 6.94 -12.19
CA VAL A 129 20.74 6.70 -12.26
C VAL A 129 20.09 7.30 -11.02
N ILE A 130 18.99 8.01 -11.20
CA ILE A 130 18.20 8.51 -10.07
C ILE A 130 16.97 7.64 -9.96
N ARG A 131 16.68 7.13 -8.78
CA ARG A 131 15.45 6.37 -8.50
C ARG A 131 14.52 7.22 -7.66
N GLY A 132 13.38 7.59 -8.26
CA GLY A 132 12.23 8.12 -7.55
C GLY A 132 11.38 6.98 -7.01
N ARG A 133 11.07 7.01 -5.72
CA ARG A 133 10.22 6.01 -5.07
C ARG A 133 8.99 6.72 -4.53
N VAL A 134 7.82 6.26 -4.93
CA VAL A 134 6.54 6.74 -4.42
C VAL A 134 6.00 5.70 -3.45
N PHE A 135 5.62 6.15 -2.25
CA PHE A 135 5.06 5.34 -1.18
C PHE A 135 3.65 5.86 -0.90
N VAL A 136 2.67 4.95 -0.88
CA VAL A 136 1.33 5.25 -0.39
C VAL A 136 1.06 4.39 0.83
N THR A 137 0.74 5.04 1.94
CA THR A 137 0.55 4.40 3.24
C THR A 137 -0.85 4.63 3.78
N TRP A 138 -1.44 3.61 4.40
CA TRP A 138 -2.68 3.70 5.16
C TRP A 138 -2.60 2.84 6.41
N ILE A 139 -3.52 3.04 7.37
CA ILE A 139 -3.57 2.28 8.62
C ILE A 139 -4.87 1.48 8.66
N GLU A 140 -4.79 0.19 8.96
CA GLU A 140 -5.95 -0.68 9.18
C GLU A 140 -5.77 -1.46 10.48
N GLY A 141 -6.71 -1.30 11.42
CA GLY A 141 -6.67 -1.99 12.72
C GLY A 141 -5.37 -1.76 13.51
N ASN A 142 -4.79 -0.55 13.43
CA ASN A 142 -3.51 -0.14 14.03
C ASN A 142 -2.24 -0.71 13.35
N LYS A 143 -2.37 -1.32 12.16
CA LYS A 143 -1.23 -1.78 11.35
C LYS A 143 -1.05 -0.87 10.14
N PRO A 144 0.16 -0.33 9.91
CA PRO A 144 0.44 0.42 8.69
C PRO A 144 0.65 -0.54 7.52
N TYR A 145 0.01 -0.24 6.41
CA TYR A 145 0.22 -0.89 5.12
C TYR A 145 0.85 0.10 4.15
N THR A 146 1.59 -0.40 3.18
CA THR A 146 2.31 0.43 2.22
C THR A 146 2.35 -0.22 0.86
N ILE A 147 1.98 0.54 -0.17
CA ILE A 147 2.31 0.22 -1.56
C ILE A 147 3.51 1.06 -1.99
N ARG A 148 4.43 0.44 -2.72
CA ARG A 148 5.64 1.08 -3.23
C ARG A 148 5.69 0.94 -4.75
N ARG A 149 6.13 2.03 -5.37
CA ARG A 149 6.34 2.15 -6.80
C ARG A 149 7.64 2.89 -7.05
N TYR A 150 8.32 2.58 -8.13
CA TYR A 150 9.59 3.20 -8.46
C TYR A 150 9.65 3.57 -9.94
N TYR A 151 10.31 4.70 -10.19
CA TYR A 151 10.65 5.18 -11.52
C TYR A 151 12.13 5.54 -11.52
N GLU A 152 12.82 5.16 -12.59
CA GLU A 152 14.25 5.39 -12.75
C GLU A 152 14.48 6.41 -13.85
N PHE A 153 15.14 7.51 -13.48
CA PHE A 153 15.57 8.57 -14.38
C PHE A 153 17.00 8.22 -14.84
N ILE A 154 17.14 7.92 -16.13
CA ILE A 154 18.41 7.57 -16.75
C ILE A 154 18.86 8.76 -17.60
N ARG A 155 20.11 9.17 -17.42
CA ARG A 155 20.73 10.19 -18.27
C ARG A 155 20.95 9.57 -19.66
N ASN A 156 20.19 10.01 -20.65
CA ASN A 156 20.48 9.72 -22.07
C ASN A 156 21.61 10.61 -22.59
#